data_AF-A0A0M0F6S3-F1
#
_entry.id   AF-A0A0M0F6S3-F1
#
_cell.length_a   1.000
_cell.length_b   1.000
_cell.length_c   1.000
_cell.angle_alpha   90.00
_cell.angle_beta   90.00
_cell.angle_gamma   90.00
#
_symmetry.space_group_name_H-M   'P 1'
#
loop_
_entity.id
_entity.type
_entity.pdbx_description
1 polymer ?
#
loop_
_entity_poly.entity_id
_entity_poly.type
_entity_poly.pdbx_seq_one_letter_code
_entity_poly.pdbx_strand_id
1 'polypeptide(L)'
;MVVVTAASGGEEDRLDGVLRVLRERARARNAERVENVTRLLRSGAAGAPTPEAVLEAASLCHAVAGSAGTFGDDRTTVAARALETALRAGEHRAVGPALHRLRALTTGVGDVRDPGS
;
A
#
# COMPACT_ATOMS: atom_id res chain seq x y z
N MET A 1 11.58 31.74 -39.25
CA MET A 1 12.03 31.04 -38.03
C MET A 1 10.77 30.62 -37.28
N VAL A 2 10.33 29.36 -37.45
CA VAL A 2 9.13 28.84 -36.80
C VAL A 2 9.58 27.83 -35.77
N VAL A 3 9.39 28.17 -34.49
CA VAL A 3 9.63 27.27 -33.37
C VAL A 3 8.32 26.52 -33.15
N VAL A 4 8.28 25.24 -33.56
CA VAL A 4 7.17 24.33 -33.26
C VAL A 4 7.49 23.63 -31.94
N THR A 5 7.02 24.19 -30.83
CA THR A 5 7.14 23.61 -29.47
C THR A 5 5.78 23.14 -28.97
N ALA A 6 5.06 22.32 -29.76
CA ALA A 6 3.75 21.79 -29.39
C ALA A 6 3.68 20.26 -29.31
N ALA A 7 4.73 19.55 -29.74
CA ALA A 7 4.72 18.08 -29.78
C ALA A 7 4.86 17.43 -28.39
N SER A 8 5.54 18.08 -27.45
CA SER A 8 5.91 17.47 -26.17
C SER A 8 4.75 17.38 -25.16
N GLY A 9 3.82 18.33 -25.16
CA GLY A 9 2.74 18.37 -24.16
C GLY A 9 1.72 17.23 -24.28
N GLY A 10 1.40 16.81 -25.50
CA GLY A 10 0.44 15.72 -25.72
C GLY A 10 0.98 14.32 -25.38
N GLU A 11 2.29 14.11 -25.45
CA GLU A 11 2.92 12.85 -25.05
C GLU A 11 3.07 12.73 -23.53
N GLU A 12 3.39 13.85 -22.87
CA GLU A 12 3.46 13.95 -21.41
C GLU A 12 2.08 13.72 -20.76
N ASP A 13 1.03 14.36 -21.26
CA ASP A 13 -0.35 14.15 -20.81
C ASP A 13 -0.81 12.68 -20.97
N ARG A 14 -0.40 12.03 -22.06
CA ARG A 14 -0.72 10.61 -22.31
C ARG A 14 0.01 9.71 -21.32
N LEU A 15 1.28 9.97 -21.06
CA LEU A 15 2.08 9.22 -20.08
C LEU A 15 1.50 9.36 -18.68
N ASP A 16 1.14 10.58 -18.27
CA ASP A 16 0.50 10.85 -16.99
C ASP A 16 -0.84 10.14 -16.85
N GLY A 17 -1.63 10.12 -17.92
CA GLY A 17 -2.88 9.34 -17.99
C GLY A 17 -2.65 7.85 -17.76
N VAL A 18 -1.64 7.26 -18.39
CA VAL A 18 -1.29 5.83 -18.21
C VAL A 18 -0.78 5.56 -16.80
N LEU A 19 0.12 6.40 -16.28
CA LEU A 19 0.66 6.27 -14.92
C LEU A 19 -0.47 6.34 -13.89
N ARG A 20 -1.44 7.25 -14.05
CA ARG A 20 -2.61 7.34 -13.18
C ARG A 20 -3.40 6.03 -13.11
N VAL A 21 -3.68 5.40 -14.26
CA VAL A 21 -4.39 4.11 -14.31
C VAL A 21 -3.58 3.00 -13.64
N LEU A 22 -2.26 2.98 -13.83
CA LEU A 22 -1.39 1.99 -13.18
C LEU A 22 -1.35 2.18 -11.67
N ARG A 23 -1.26 3.43 -11.19
CA ARG A 23 -1.33 3.77 -9.75
C ARG A 23 -2.64 3.28 -9.12
N GLU A 24 -3.77 3.53 -9.78
CA GLU A 24 -5.08 3.11 -9.28
C GLU A 24 -5.20 1.59 -9.19
N ARG A 25 -4.77 0.86 -10.23
CA ARG A 25 -4.73 -0.60 -10.22
C ARG A 25 -3.81 -1.16 -9.15
N ALA A 26 -2.65 -0.54 -8.94
CA ALA A 26 -1.72 -0.94 -7.89
C ALA A 26 -2.33 -0.74 -6.50
N ARG A 27 -3.04 0.38 -6.29
CA ARG A 27 -3.77 0.66 -5.05
C ARG A 27 -4.84 -0.39 -4.77
N ALA A 28 -5.67 -0.72 -5.77
CA ALA A 28 -6.69 -1.76 -5.64
C ALA A 28 -6.10 -3.13 -5.25
N ARG A 29 -5.03 -3.55 -5.93
CA ARG A 29 -4.30 -4.79 -5.58
C ARG A 29 -3.70 -4.75 -4.19
N ASN A 30 -3.18 -3.59 -3.76
CA ASN A 30 -2.66 -3.44 -2.41
C ASN A 30 -3.77 -3.55 -1.35
N ALA A 31 -4.95 -3.00 -1.61
CA ALA A 31 -6.11 -3.19 -0.72
C ALA A 31 -6.47 -4.67 -0.57
N GLU A 32 -6.53 -5.43 -1.67
CA GLU A 32 -6.78 -6.89 -1.65
C GLU A 32 -5.71 -7.63 -0.83
N ARG A 33 -4.42 -7.28 -0.99
CA ARG A 33 -3.33 -7.85 -0.19
C ARG A 33 -3.51 -7.57 1.29
N VAL A 34 -3.92 -6.36 1.67
CA VAL A 34 -4.14 -5.97 3.07
C VAL A 34 -5.35 -6.68 3.68
N GLU A 35 -6.40 -6.91 2.89
CA GLU A 35 -7.52 -7.77 3.29
C GLU A 35 -7.06 -9.21 3.55
N ASN A 36 -6.18 -9.76 2.70
CA ASN A 36 -5.59 -11.08 2.91
C ASN A 36 -4.71 -11.14 4.16
N VAL A 37 -3.88 -10.13 4.42
CA VAL A 37 -3.13 -9.99 5.68
C VAL A 37 -4.08 -10.04 6.88
N THR A 38 -5.20 -9.32 6.80
CA THR A 38 -6.19 -9.31 7.89
C THR A 38 -6.79 -10.70 8.12
N ARG A 39 -7.06 -11.44 7.04
CA ARG A 39 -7.59 -12.81 7.13
C ARG A 39 -6.58 -13.76 7.77
N LEU A 40 -5.32 -13.69 7.34
CA LEU A 40 -4.21 -14.51 7.88
C LEU A 40 -3.99 -14.25 9.37
N LEU A 41 -4.01 -12.97 9.79
CA LEU A 41 -3.82 -12.60 11.19
C LEU A 41 -5.01 -12.97 12.09
N ARG A 42 -6.16 -13.33 11.50
CA ARG A 42 -7.32 -13.88 12.20
C ARG A 42 -7.44 -15.40 12.07
N SER A 43 -6.65 -16.04 11.21
CA SER A 43 -6.75 -17.47 10.95
C SER A 43 -5.92 -18.26 11.95
N GLY A 44 -6.60 -18.93 12.88
CA GLY A 44 -5.98 -19.93 13.75
C GLY A 44 -6.87 -20.32 14.93
N ALA A 45 -6.45 -21.36 15.64
CA ALA A 45 -7.17 -21.86 16.80
C ALA A 45 -7.21 -20.77 17.90
N ALA A 46 -8.39 -20.56 18.50
CA ALA A 46 -8.63 -19.52 19.49
C ALA A 46 -8.32 -18.07 19.02
N GLY A 47 -8.24 -17.82 17.70
CA GLY A 47 -8.03 -16.49 17.14
C GLY A 47 -6.57 -16.01 17.11
N ALA A 48 -5.60 -16.87 17.40
CA ALA A 48 -4.18 -16.58 17.26
C ALA A 48 -3.63 -17.10 15.91
N PRO A 49 -2.92 -16.29 15.11
CA PRO A 49 -2.39 -16.73 13.83
C PRO A 49 -1.24 -17.74 13.99
N THR A 50 -1.14 -18.68 13.05
CA THR A 50 0.01 -19.62 13.01
C THR A 50 1.29 -18.90 12.58
N PRO A 51 2.48 -19.44 12.91
CA PRO A 51 3.76 -18.87 12.45
C PRO A 51 3.83 -18.70 10.93
N GLU A 52 3.31 -19.66 10.16
CA GLU A 52 3.26 -19.62 8.70
C GLU A 52 2.38 -18.47 8.20
N ALA A 53 1.21 -18.26 8.83
CA ALA A 53 0.31 -17.16 8.51
C ALA A 53 0.96 -15.80 8.81
N VAL A 54 1.76 -15.69 9.86
CA VAL A 54 2.53 -14.47 10.18
C VAL A 54 3.60 -14.20 9.13
N LEU A 55 4.34 -15.24 8.68
CA LEU A 55 5.34 -15.10 7.63
C LEU A 55 4.73 -14.71 6.29
N GLU A 56 3.60 -15.30 5.93
CA GLU A 56 2.86 -14.95 4.71
C GLU A 56 2.34 -13.51 4.78
N ALA A 57 1.77 -13.11 5.92
CA ALA A 57 1.34 -11.73 6.16
C ALA A 57 2.50 -10.73 6.01
N ALA A 58 3.69 -11.05 6.54
CA ALA A 58 4.87 -10.20 6.39
C ALA A 58 5.34 -10.09 4.93
N SER A 59 5.30 -11.19 4.17
CA SER A 59 5.60 -11.21 2.73
C SER A 59 4.64 -10.32 1.92
N LEU A 60 3.34 -10.38 2.22
CA LEU A 60 2.35 -9.50 1.60
C LEU A 60 2.61 -8.02 1.93
N CYS A 61 2.99 -7.70 3.17
CA CYS A 61 3.38 -6.33 3.55
C CYS A 61 4.59 -5.85 2.75
N HIS A 62 5.60 -6.71 2.57
CA HIS A 62 6.76 -6.41 1.74
C HIS A 62 6.36 -6.08 0.29
N ALA A 63 5.46 -6.88 -0.31
CA ALA A 63 4.96 -6.67 -1.65
C ALA A 63 4.16 -5.35 -1.78
N VAL A 64 3.36 -5.00 -0.77
CA VAL A 64 2.64 -3.72 -0.72
C VAL A 64 3.63 -2.55 -0.68
N ALA A 65 4.66 -2.63 0.17
CA ALA A 65 5.69 -1.59 0.27
C ALA A 65 6.44 -1.37 -1.05
N GLY A 66 6.83 -2.45 -1.72
CA GLY A 66 7.48 -2.40 -3.03
C GLY A 66 6.57 -1.79 -4.10
N SER A 67 5.32 -2.27 -4.17
CA SER A 67 4.33 -1.76 -5.12
C SER A 67 4.01 -0.28 -4.89
N ALA A 68 3.85 0.16 -3.64
CA ALA A 68 3.58 1.56 -3.32
C ALA A 68 4.78 2.46 -3.64
N GLY A 69 6.00 1.99 -3.35
CA GLY A 69 7.23 2.72 -3.62
C GLY A 69 7.48 2.95 -5.11
N THR A 70 7.13 1.98 -5.99
CA THR A 70 7.20 2.16 -7.45
C THR A 70 6.38 3.36 -7.94
N PHE A 71 5.32 3.73 -7.22
CA PHE A 71 4.39 4.78 -7.61
C PHE A 71 4.50 6.07 -6.77
N GLY A 72 5.46 6.15 -5.84
CA GLY A 72 5.70 7.32 -4.99
C GLY A 72 4.73 7.47 -3.81
N ASP A 73 4.04 6.39 -3.39
CA ASP A 73 3.18 6.42 -2.22
C ASP A 73 3.97 6.10 -0.94
N ASP A 74 4.75 7.07 -0.48
CA ASP A 74 5.63 6.94 0.68
C ASP A 74 4.87 6.60 1.96
N ARG A 75 3.66 7.14 2.13
CA ARG A 75 2.82 6.89 3.32
C ARG A 75 2.45 5.41 3.40
N THR A 76 2.00 4.82 2.29
CA THR A 76 1.69 3.39 2.22
C THR A 76 2.95 2.54 2.38
N THR A 77 4.07 2.93 1.75
CA THR A 77 5.35 2.21 1.90
C THR A 77 5.81 2.16 3.35
N VAL A 78 5.82 3.29 4.05
CA VAL A 78 6.22 3.35 5.47
C VAL A 78 5.28 2.53 6.34
N ALA A 79 3.96 2.62 6.13
CA ALA A 79 3.00 1.87 6.92
C ALA A 79 3.12 0.36 6.71
N ALA A 80 3.34 -0.08 5.47
CA ALA A 80 3.54 -1.49 5.14
C ALA A 80 4.85 -2.05 5.74
N ARG A 81 5.94 -1.27 5.71
CA ARG A 81 7.21 -1.64 6.37
C ARG A 81 7.07 -1.72 7.88
N ALA A 82 6.35 -0.79 8.51
CA ALA A 82 6.12 -0.82 9.95
C ALA A 82 5.36 -2.09 10.38
N LEU A 83 4.33 -2.49 9.62
CA LEU A 83 3.61 -3.73 9.88
C LEU A 83 4.49 -4.97 9.63
N GLU A 84 5.27 -4.99 8.54
CA GLU A 84 6.23 -6.07 8.26
C GLU A 84 7.22 -6.25 9.41
N THR A 85 7.80 -5.17 9.91
CA THR A 85 8.74 -5.19 11.04
C THR A 85 8.07 -5.72 12.30
N ALA A 86 6.89 -5.22 12.66
CA ALA A 86 6.16 -5.69 13.84
C ALA A 86 5.85 -7.19 13.78
N LEU A 87 5.45 -7.70 12.60
CA LEU A 87 5.19 -9.13 12.40
C LEU A 87 6.46 -9.97 12.56
N ARG A 88 7.56 -9.55 11.93
CA ARG A 88 8.85 -10.28 12.00
C ARG A 88 9.48 -10.24 13.40
N ALA A 89 9.28 -9.15 14.13
CA ALA A 89 9.78 -8.98 15.49
C ALA A 89 8.89 -9.64 16.57
N GLY A 90 7.72 -10.16 16.21
CA GLY A 90 6.76 -10.71 17.17
C GLY A 90 6.13 -9.65 18.08
N GLU A 91 6.09 -8.39 17.65
CA GLU A 91 5.58 -7.26 18.43
C GLU A 91 4.05 -7.20 18.39
N HIS A 92 3.38 -8.13 19.07
CA HIS A 92 1.92 -8.29 19.01
C HIS A 92 1.12 -7.01 19.31
N ARG A 93 1.62 -6.14 20.20
CA ARG A 93 0.98 -4.86 20.55
C ARG A 93 1.02 -3.85 19.40
N ALA A 94 2.03 -3.91 18.53
CA ALA A 94 2.19 -3.00 17.40
C ALA A 94 1.41 -3.43 16.15
N VAL A 95 1.14 -4.73 15.99
CA VAL A 95 0.47 -5.31 14.81
C VAL A 95 -0.91 -4.70 14.57
N GLY A 96 -1.75 -4.59 15.60
CA GLY A 96 -3.12 -4.07 15.47
C GLY A 96 -3.17 -2.63 14.94
N PRO A 97 -2.52 -1.66 15.61
CA PRO A 97 -2.44 -0.28 15.13
C PRO A 97 -1.80 -0.14 13.74
N ALA A 98 -0.74 -0.89 13.45
CA ALA A 98 -0.07 -0.86 12.15
C ALA A 98 -0.97 -1.38 11.01
N LEU A 99 -1.70 -2.48 11.26
CA LEU A 99 -2.67 -3.02 10.31
C LEU A 99 -3.83 -2.05 10.05
N HIS A 100 -4.37 -1.42 11.10
CA HIS A 100 -5.43 -0.42 10.97
C HIS A 100 -4.98 0.77 10.09
N ARG A 101 -3.77 1.29 10.34
CA ARG A 101 -3.20 2.38 9.54
C ARG A 101 -3.01 1.99 8.07
N LEU A 102 -2.46 0.81 7.81
CA LEU A 102 -2.23 0.33 6.44
C LEU A 102 -3.55 0.11 5.68
N ARG A 103 -4.59 -0.41 6.36
CA ARG A 103 -5.95 -0.49 5.80
C ARG A 103 -6.46 0.89 5.36
N ALA A 104 -6.40 1.89 6.23
CA ALA A 104 -6.92 3.22 5.94
C ALA A 104 -6.28 3.87 4.69
N LEU A 105 -4.98 3.64 4.47
CA LEU A 105 -4.24 4.18 3.33
C LEU A 105 -4.55 3.46 2.00
N THR A 106 -4.84 2.17 2.07
CA THR A 106 -5.08 1.33 0.88
C THR A 106 -6.55 1.31 0.44
N THR A 107 -7.49 1.49 1.36
CA THR A 107 -8.94 1.54 1.03
C THR A 107 -9.45 2.95 0.70
N GLY A 108 -8.59 3.97 0.77
CA GLY A 108 -8.97 5.36 0.47
C GLY A 108 -9.85 6.04 1.54
N VAL A 109 -10.12 5.35 2.67
CA VAL A 109 -10.89 5.92 3.80
C VAL A 109 -10.09 7.00 4.54
N GLY A 110 -8.76 7.07 4.33
CA GLY A 110 -7.88 8.07 4.90
C GLY A 110 -7.75 9.40 4.13
N ASP A 111 -8.47 9.60 3.03
CA ASP A 111 -8.37 10.84 2.20
C ASP A 111 -9.43 11.90 2.55
N VAL A 112 -10.12 11.75 3.68
CA VAL A 112 -11.01 12.79 4.20
C VAL A 112 -10.18 13.79 5.02
N ARG A 113 -9.74 14.85 4.32
CA ARG A 113 -9.26 16.16 4.78
C ARG A 113 -7.82 16.26 5.29
N ASP A 114 -6.96 16.80 4.41
CA ASP A 114 -6.08 17.91 4.81
C ASP A 114 -6.59 19.18 4.11
N PRO A 115 -7.34 20.08 4.79
CA PRO A 115 -7.67 21.39 4.27
C PRO A 115 -6.54 22.34 4.66
N GLY A 116 -5.44 22.35 3.89
CA GLY A 116 -4.39 23.33 4.11
C GLY A 116 -3.02 22.98 3.52
N SER A 117 -2.79 23.38 2.28
CA SER A 117 -1.49 23.89 1.81
C SER A 117 -1.74 24.87 0.67
#